data_AF-A0A2K3K324-F1
#
_entry.id   AF-A0A2K3K324-F1
#
_cell.length_a   1.000
_cell.length_b   1.000
_cell.length_c   1.000
_cell.angle_alpha   90.00
_cell.angle_beta   90.00
_cell.angle_gamma   90.00
#
_symmetry.space_group_name_H-M   'P 1'
#
loop_
_entity.id
_entity.type
_entity.pdbx_description
1 polymer ?
#
loop_
_entity_poly.entity_id
_entity_poly.type
_entity_poly.pdbx_seq_one_letter_code
_entity_poly.pdbx_strand_id
1 'polypeptide(L)' 'MTQIAEASFDIDEYWRIVDVLHRRLYNVDWEEWRQSYKALVLLEFMLTHGPIDFAQEFQSDAEIIEELGSLTHIDERG' A
#
# COMPACT_ATOMS: atom_id res chain seq x y z
N MET A 1 4.47 -0.05 -11.91
CA MET A 1 4.91 0.54 -10.62
C MET A 1 5.88 1.70 -10.86
N THR A 2 6.86 1.57 -11.77
CA THR A 2 7.80 2.66 -12.12
C THR A 2 7.14 4.00 -12.44
N GLN A 3 6.12 4.04 -13.29
CA GLN A 3 5.40 5.30 -13.61
C GLN A 3 4.75 5.95 -12.37
N ILE A 4 4.31 5.16 -11.39
CA ILE A 4 3.73 5.67 -10.14
C ILE A 4 4.83 6.26 -9.27
N ALA A 5 5.97 5.57 -9.16
CA ALA A 5 7.13 6.09 -8.44
C ALA A 5 7.67 7.39 -9.06
N GLU A 6 7.80 7.44 -10.40
CA GLU A 6 8.21 8.64 -11.12
C GLU A 6 7.22 9.80 -10.90
N ALA A 7 5.91 9.54 -10.97
CA ALA A 7 4.88 10.56 -10.71
C ALA A 7 4.91 11.07 -9.26
N SER A 8 5.25 10.22 -8.29
CA SER A 8 5.22 10.60 -6.88
C SER A 8 6.28 11.63 -6.45
N PHE A 9 7.21 12.01 -7.33
CA PHE A 9 8.11 13.15 -7.08
C PHE A 9 7.41 14.51 -7.32
N ASP A 10 6.26 14.52 -7.98
CA ASP A 10 5.36 15.67 -8.01
C ASP A 10 4.50 15.69 -6.74
N ILE A 11 4.37 16.86 -6.11
CA ILE A 11 3.71 16.98 -4.80
C ILE A 11 2.22 16.66 -4.84
N ASP A 12 1.52 17.02 -5.91
CA ASP A 12 0.09 16.78 -6.01
C ASP A 12 -0.18 15.29 -6.27
N GLU A 13 0.62 14.67 -7.14
CA GLU A 13 0.55 13.23 -7.38
C GLU A 13 1.00 12.41 -6.16
N TYR A 14 2.00 12.87 -5.39
CA TYR A 14 2.41 12.26 -4.13
C TYR A 14 1.22 12.11 -3.18
N TRP A 15 0.55 13.22 -2.85
CA TRP A 15 -0.59 13.20 -1.92
C TRP A 15 -1.74 12.35 -2.45
N ARG A 16 -1.96 12.35 -3.77
CA ARG A 16 -3.01 11.51 -4.38
C ARG A 16 -2.68 10.02 -4.28
N ILE A 17 -1.42 9.64 -4.47
CA ILE A 17 -0.97 8.24 -4.34
C ILE A 17 -1.05 7.79 -2.89
N VAL A 18 -0.58 8.63 -1.95
CA VAL A 18 -0.65 8.38 -0.50
C VAL A 18 -2.09 8.15 -0.05
N ASP A 19 -3.02 9.06 -0.39
CA ASP A 19 -4.44 8.92 -0.03
C ASP A 19 -5.07 7.63 -0.57
N VAL A 20 -4.74 7.24 -1.81
CA VAL A 20 -5.22 5.97 -2.39
C VAL A 20 -4.65 4.75 -1.68
N LEU A 21 -3.36 4.76 -1.32
CA LEU A 21 -2.72 3.67 -0.60
C LEU A 21 -3.30 3.51 0.81
N HIS A 22 -3.42 4.61 1.56
CA HIS A 22 -4.07 4.63 2.88
C HIS A 22 -5.46 3.99 2.80
N ARG A 23 -6.33 4.48 1.92
CA ARG A 23 -7.69 3.94 1.76
C ARG A 23 -7.72 2.44 1.45
N ARG A 24 -6.73 1.93 0.71
CA ARG A 24 -6.66 0.49 0.39
C ARG A 24 -6.14 -0.36 1.55
N LEU A 25 -5.28 0.20 2.39
CA LEU A 25 -4.80 -0.48 3.59
C LEU A 25 -5.88 -0.50 4.68
N TYR A 26 -6.66 0.57 4.85
CA TYR A 26 -7.75 0.62 5.84
C TYR A 26 -9.01 -0.16 5.44
N ASN A 27 -9.27 -0.35 4.14
CA ASN A 27 -10.44 -1.08 3.66
C ASN A 27 -10.12 -2.56 3.44
N VAL A 28 -9.75 -3.26 4.51
CA VAL A 28 -9.49 -4.70 4.47
C VAL A 28 -10.81 -5.46 4.40
N ASP A 29 -11.16 -5.91 3.20
CA ASP A 29 -12.25 -6.87 2.97
C ASP A 29 -11.65 -8.23 2.65
N TRP A 30 -12.08 -9.27 3.38
CA TRP A 30 -11.59 -10.63 3.22
C TRP A 30 -12.01 -11.24 1.88
N GLU A 31 -13.11 -10.77 1.26
CA GLU A 31 -13.52 -11.16 -0.09
C GLU A 31 -12.62 -10.51 -1.16
N GLU A 32 -12.03 -9.34 -0.85
CA GLU A 32 -11.19 -8.56 -1.76
C GLU A 32 -9.71 -8.53 -1.31
N TRP A 33 -9.23 -9.57 -0.60
CA TRP A 33 -7.87 -9.67 -0.05
C TRP A 33 -6.76 -9.32 -1.05
N ARG A 34 -7.00 -9.61 -2.33
CA ARG A 34 -6.05 -9.33 -3.42
C ARG A 34 -5.79 -7.84 -3.61
N GLN A 35 -6.74 -6.97 -3.25
CA GLN A 35 -6.56 -5.52 -3.30
C GLN A 35 -5.58 -5.07 -2.22
N SER A 36 -5.72 -5.55 -0.98
CA SER A 36 -4.80 -5.28 0.12
C SER A 36 -3.40 -5.79 -0.19
N TYR A 37 -3.29 -7.01 -0.74
CA TYR A 37 -2.00 -7.56 -1.20
C TYR A 37 -1.32 -6.67 -2.26
N LYS A 38 -2.06 -6.21 -3.27
CA LYS A 38 -1.52 -5.30 -4.29
C LYS A 38 -1.12 -3.94 -3.72
N ALA A 39 -1.81 -3.45 -2.70
CA ALA A 39 -1.46 -2.22 -2.01
C ALA A 39 -0.12 -2.38 -1.26
N LEU A 40 0.07 -3.49 -0.55
CA LEU A 40 1.33 -3.81 0.12
C LEU A 40 2.51 -3.93 -0.87
N VAL A 41 2.32 -4.64 -1.99
CA VAL A 41 3.35 -4.75 -3.04
C VAL A 41 3.70 -3.39 -3.65
N LEU A 42 2.70 -2.52 -3.85
CA LEU A 42 2.96 -1.17 -4.32
C LEU A 42 3.71 -0.36 -3.26
N LEU A 43 3.31 -0.41 -1.99
CA LEU A 43 3.98 0.29 -0.90
C LEU A 43 5.45 -0.12 -0.77
N GLU A 44 5.76 -1.42 -0.80
CA GLU A 44 7.14 -1.94 -0.81
C GLU A 44 7.97 -1.33 -1.95
N PHE A 45 7.40 -1.29 -3.15
CA PHE A 45 8.05 -0.68 -4.31
C PHE A 45 8.29 0.83 -4.09
N MET A 46 7.30 1.56 -3.56
CA MET A 46 7.43 3.00 -3.28
C MET A 46 8.46 3.30 -2.20
N LEU A 47 8.57 2.47 -1.16
CA LEU A 47 9.60 2.61 -0.11
C LEU A 47 11.02 2.44 -0.65
N THR A 48 11.19 1.72 -1.77
CA THR A 48 12.49 1.47 -2.38
C THR A 48 12.82 2.43 -3.51
N HIS A 49 11.82 2.88 -4.26
CA HIS A 49 12.01 3.62 -5.53
C HIS A 49 11.34 4.99 -5.58
N GLY A 50 10.46 5.31 -4.63
CA GLY A 50 9.78 6.60 -4.54
C GLY A 50 10.54 7.61 -3.64
N PRO A 51 9.92 8.76 -3.36
CA PRO A 51 10.39 9.73 -2.38
C PRO A 51 10.60 9.10 -1.01
N ILE A 52 11.64 9.56 -0.31
CA ILE A 52 11.96 9.10 1.04
C ILE A 52 10.81 9.35 2.04
N ASP A 53 9.97 10.36 1.76
CA ASP A 53 8.83 10.75 2.59
C ASP A 53 7.78 9.64 2.72
N PHE A 54 7.71 8.68 1.79
CA PHE A 54 6.85 7.49 1.95
C PHE A 54 7.19 6.71 3.23
N ALA A 55 8.47 6.59 3.59
CA ALA A 55 8.86 5.85 4.78
C ALA A 55 8.38 6.52 6.07
N GLN A 56 8.28 7.85 6.08
CA GLN A 56 7.80 8.64 7.21
C GLN A 56 6.27 8.68 7.28
N GLU A 57 5.61 8.83 6.14
CA GLU A 57 4.14 8.91 6.02
C GLU A 57 3.47 7.60 6.48
N PHE A 58 3.98 6.45 6.01
CA PHE A 58 3.39 5.14 6.30
C PHE A 58 3.82 4.54 7.65
N GLN A 59 4.57 5.28 8.48
CA GLN A 59 4.77 4.87 9.89
C GLN A 59 3.44 4.82 10.65
N SER A 60 2.48 5.69 10.28
CA SER A 60 1.17 5.73 10.94
C SER A 60 0.33 4.48 10.68
N ASP A 61 0.62 3.73 9.61
CA ASP A 61 -0.09 2.50 9.23
C ASP A 61 0.67 1.23 9.61
N ALA A 62 1.78 1.34 10.35
CA ALA A 62 2.66 0.21 10.65
C ALA A 62 1.93 -0.98 11.29
N GLU A 63 0.97 -0.71 12.20
CA GLU A 63 0.15 -1.73 12.85
C GLU A 63 -0.72 -2.50 11.85
N ILE A 64 -1.40 -1.81 10.93
CA ILE A 64 -2.23 -2.43 9.90
C ILE A 64 -1.38 -3.19 8.89
N ILE A 65 -0.22 -2.65 8.53
CA ILE A 65 0.73 -3.33 7.62
C ILE A 65 1.22 -4.64 8.26
N GLU A 66 1.54 -4.64 9.56
CA GLU A 66 1.93 -5.84 10.30
C GLU A 66 0.79 -6.86 10.36
N GLU A 67 -0.44 -6.41 10.66
CA GLU A 67 -1.63 -7.26 10.67
C GLU A 67 -1.88 -7.91 9.29
N LEU A 68 -1.83 -7.11 8.22
CA LEU A 68 -1.96 -7.58 6.84
C LEU A 68 -0.84 -8.56 6.43
N GLY A 69 0.36 -8.42 7.00
CA GLY A 69 1.46 -9.37 6.81
C GLY A 69 1.16 -10.76 7.38
N SER A 70 0.26 -10.87 8.35
CA SER A 70 -0.21 -12.13 8.93
C SER A 70 -1.50 -12.67 8.30
N LEU A 71 -2.09 -11.94 7.35
CA LEU A 71 -3.37 -12.27 6.76
C LEU A 71 -3.30 -13.59 5.97
N THR A 72 -4.20 -14.51 6.33
CA THR A 72 -4.36 -15.80 5.66
C THR A 72 -5.76 -15.86 5.07
N HIS A 73 -5.86 -16.10 3.77
CA HIS A 73 -7.13 -16.34 3.09
C HIS A 73 -7.04 -17.66 2.32
N ILE A 74 -8.05 -18.51 2.50
CA ILE A 74 -8.24 -19.76 1.76
C ILE A 74 -9.51 -19.54 0.95
N ASP A 75 -9.40 -19.61 -0.38
CA ASP A 75 -10.54 -19.38 -1.25
C ASP A 75 -11.49 -20.60 -1.26
N GLU A 76 -12.60 -20.50 -2.00
CA GLU A 76 -13.61 -21.56 -2.08
C GLU A 76 -13.06 -22.91 -2.60
N ARG A 77 -11.86 -22.93 -3.18
CA ARG A 77 -11.23 -24.12 -3.76
C ARG A 77 -10.15 -24.74 -2.86
N GLY A 78 -9.85 -24.15 -1.70
CA GLY A 78 -8.82 -24.62 -0.77
C GLY A 78 -7.44 -24.09 -1.11
#